data_AF-A0A3A5VFE1-F1
#
_entry.id   AF-A0A3A5VFE1-F1
#
_cell.length_a   1.000
_cell.length_b   1.000
_cell.length_c   1.000
_cell.angle_alpha   90.00
_cell.angle_beta   90.00
_cell.angle_gamma   90.00
#
_symmetry.space_group_name_H-M   'P 1'
#
loop_
_entity.id
_entity.type
_entity.pdbx_description
1 polymer ?
#
loop_
_entity_poly.entity_id
_entity_poly.type
_entity_poly.pdbx_seq_one_letter_code
_entity_poly.pdbx_strand_id
1 'polypeptide(L)'
;MAASYEARWVSVRGAQERRWWVRIKAKIDTGAKRCSIDAGLAEALGLETIGSVSVRNAMGRQTRPLVVAKVRVGRITHDVEMTVADRRHLKCPMLLGKMFLDEVELHRSPLPKSKGDFPQFV
;
A
#
# COMPACT_ATOMS: atom_id res chain seq x y z
N MET A 1 11.82 17.33 -10.10
CA MET A 1 11.44 17.22 -8.67
C MET A 1 10.14 16.43 -8.58
N ALA A 2 10.18 15.17 -8.14
CA ALA A 2 8.98 14.36 -8.01
C ALA A 2 8.32 14.65 -6.66
N ALA A 3 7.22 15.41 -6.68
CA ALA A 3 6.47 15.75 -5.48
C ALA A 3 5.85 14.48 -4.86
N SER A 4 6.35 14.05 -3.71
CA SER A 4 5.56 13.25 -2.76
C SER A 4 4.51 14.21 -2.19
N TYR A 5 3.25 14.16 -2.66
CA TYR A 5 2.21 14.93 -1.95
C TYR A 5 0.78 14.39 -2.02
N GLU A 6 0.42 13.49 -2.93
CA GLU A 6 -0.99 13.09 -3.02
C GLU A 6 -1.28 11.74 -2.36
N ALA A 7 -2.09 11.80 -1.31
CA ALA A 7 -2.79 10.62 -0.81
C ALA A 7 -3.85 10.23 -1.84
N ARG A 8 -3.91 8.94 -2.18
CA ARG A 8 -4.91 8.37 -3.08
C ARG A 8 -5.75 7.35 -2.36
N TRP A 9 -7.00 7.22 -2.78
CA TRP A 9 -7.84 6.12 -2.32
C TRP A 9 -7.38 4.85 -3.03
N VAL A 10 -7.24 3.77 -2.28
CA VAL A 10 -6.97 2.44 -2.82
C VAL A 10 -7.91 1.45 -2.14
N SER A 11 -8.17 0.32 -2.78
CA SER A 11 -8.88 -0.78 -2.12
C SER A 11 -7.92 -1.92 -1.85
N VAL A 12 -7.91 -2.43 -0.62
CA VAL A 12 -7.10 -3.60 -0.25
C VAL A 12 -8.04 -4.75 0.05
N ARG A 13 -7.79 -5.91 -0.55
CA ARG A 13 -8.58 -7.12 -0.30
C ARG A 13 -8.05 -7.82 0.95
N GLY A 14 -8.94 -8.26 1.84
CA GLY A 14 -8.55 -9.17 2.91
C GLY A 14 -8.21 -10.57 2.38
N ALA A 15 -7.44 -11.32 3.17
CA ALA A 15 -6.97 -12.65 2.82
C ALA A 15 -7.86 -13.75 3.43
N GLN A 16 -7.60 -15.00 3.03
CA GLN A 16 -8.29 -16.20 3.50
C GLN A 16 -9.83 -16.09 3.38
N GLU A 17 -10.55 -16.12 4.51
CA GLU A 17 -12.00 -15.99 4.62
C GLU A 17 -12.47 -14.54 4.51
N ARG A 18 -11.59 -13.55 4.74
CA ARG A 18 -11.90 -12.11 4.72
C ARG A 18 -11.86 -11.55 3.30
N ARG A 19 -12.60 -12.15 2.37
CA ARG A 19 -12.50 -11.85 0.92
C ARG A 19 -13.09 -10.49 0.48
N TRP A 20 -13.49 -9.64 1.41
CA TRP A 20 -14.02 -8.30 1.17
C TRP A 20 -12.90 -7.28 0.89
N TRP A 21 -13.29 -6.12 0.37
CA TRP A 21 -12.41 -5.01 0.06
C TRP A 21 -12.63 -3.87 1.04
N VAL A 22 -11.55 -3.24 1.53
CA VAL A 22 -11.64 -1.96 2.25
C VAL A 22 -10.97 -0.86 1.47
N ARG A 23 -11.64 0.29 1.42
CA ARG A 23 -11.13 1.49 0.79
C ARG A 23 -10.38 2.33 1.83
N ILE A 24 -9.09 2.58 1.60
CA ILE A 24 -8.20 3.30 2.51
C ILE A 24 -7.43 4.42 1.79
N LYS A 25 -6.92 5.40 2.54
CA LYS A 25 -5.98 6.38 2.00
C LYS A 25 -4.56 5.80 2.00
N ALA A 26 -3.90 5.84 0.85
CA ALA A 26 -2.50 5.51 0.70
C ALA A 26 -1.71 6.76 0.30
N LYS A 27 -0.60 7.04 0.99
CA LYS A 27 0.33 8.09 0.59
C LYS A 27 1.22 7.58 -0.55
N ILE A 28 1.31 8.32 -1.65
CA ILE A 28 2.34 8.08 -2.68
C ILE A 28 3.66 8.69 -2.20
N ASP A 29 4.71 7.88 -2.11
CA ASP A 29 6.01 8.28 -1.59
C ASP A 29 7.16 7.74 -2.46
N THR A 30 7.61 8.57 -3.42
CA THR A 30 8.71 8.23 -4.34
C THR A 30 10.07 8.13 -3.64
N GLY A 31 10.21 8.65 -2.43
CA GLY A 31 11.42 8.52 -1.61
C GLY A 31 11.54 7.18 -0.88
N ALA A 32 10.43 6.44 -0.78
CA ALA A 32 10.41 5.12 -0.15
C ALA A 32 10.57 4.02 -1.20
N LYS A 33 11.57 3.14 -1.05
CA LYS A 33 11.75 1.99 -1.95
C LYS A 33 10.56 1.04 -1.94
N ARG A 34 10.03 0.72 -0.75
CA ARG A 34 8.98 -0.29 -0.53
C ARG A 34 7.65 0.33 -0.09
N CYS A 35 6.57 -0.40 -0.33
CA CYS A 35 5.27 -0.13 0.26
C CYS A 35 5.23 -0.50 1.76
N SER A 36 4.30 0.10 2.50
CA SER A 36 3.99 -0.33 3.87
C SER A 36 2.52 -0.19 4.22
N ILE A 37 2.05 -1.04 5.13
CA ILE A 37 0.69 -1.04 5.68
C ILE A 37 0.72 -1.00 7.21
N ASP A 38 -0.29 -0.37 7.79
CA ASP A 38 -0.49 -0.31 9.23
C ASP A 38 -0.70 -1.71 9.82
N ALA A 39 -0.09 -1.96 10.98
CA ALA A 39 -0.13 -3.25 11.65
C ALA A 39 -1.55 -3.71 12.01
N GLY A 40 -2.37 -2.82 12.58
CA GLY A 40 -3.74 -3.17 12.95
C GLY A 40 -4.62 -3.42 11.73
N LEU A 41 -4.39 -2.68 10.64
CA LEU A 41 -5.09 -2.91 9.38
C LEU A 41 -4.70 -4.24 8.73
N ALA A 42 -3.41 -4.61 8.74
CA ALA A 42 -2.95 -5.89 8.22
C ALA A 42 -3.57 -7.07 9.00
N GLU A 43 -3.63 -6.95 10.33
CA GLU A 43 -4.29 -7.92 11.20
C GLU A 43 -5.79 -8.00 10.92
N ALA A 44 -6.48 -6.86 10.81
CA ALA A 44 -7.91 -6.80 10.50
C ALA A 44 -8.25 -7.36 9.10
N LEU A 45 -7.31 -7.32 8.17
CA LEU A 45 -7.43 -7.93 6.84
C LEU A 45 -6.99 -9.40 6.80
N GLY A 46 -6.43 -9.93 7.89
CA GLY A 46 -5.93 -11.30 7.97
C GLY A 46 -4.74 -11.56 7.05
N LEU A 47 -3.92 -10.55 6.77
CA LEU A 47 -2.80 -10.68 5.84
C LEU A 47 -1.70 -11.58 6.44
N GLU A 48 -1.30 -12.59 5.68
CA GLU A 48 -0.27 -13.53 6.11
C GLU A 48 1.12 -12.95 5.96
N THR A 49 1.95 -13.18 6.98
CA THR A 49 3.38 -12.83 6.92
C THR A 49 4.11 -13.88 6.10
N ILE A 50 4.70 -13.45 4.98
CA ILE A 50 5.47 -14.29 4.06
C ILE A 50 6.98 -14.20 4.31
N GLY A 51 7.41 -13.32 5.22
CA GLY A 51 8.83 -13.14 5.56
C GLY A 51 9.06 -11.89 6.39
N SER A 52 10.32 -11.43 6.42
CA SER A 52 10.67 -10.16 7.07
C SER A 52 11.80 -9.46 6.33
N VAL A 53 11.85 -8.13 6.47
CA VAL A 53 12.86 -7.29 5.83
C VAL A 53 13.45 -6.34 6.85
N SER A 54 14.78 -6.21 6.85
CA SER A 54 15.46 -5.16 7.59
C SER A 54 15.39 -3.85 6.82
N VAL A 55 14.70 -2.86 7.37
CA VAL A 55 14.58 -1.52 6.79
C VAL A 55 15.39 -0.51 7.61
N ARG A 56 16.02 0.44 6.92
CA ARG A 56 16.69 1.58 7.54
C ARG A 56 15.78 2.80 7.39
N ASN A 57 15.51 3.49 8.50
CA ASN A 57 14.75 4.73 8.54
C ASN A 57 15.44 5.74 9.48
N ALA A 58 14.83 6.90 9.68
CA ALA A 58 15.35 7.93 10.58
C ALA A 58 15.52 7.46 12.03
N MET A 59 14.81 6.40 12.44
CA MET A 59 14.87 5.79 13.77
C MET A 59 15.84 4.60 13.85
N GLY A 60 16.70 4.42 12.84
CA GLY A 60 17.69 3.35 12.79
C GLY A 60 17.25 2.16 11.94
N ARG A 61 17.66 0.95 12.35
CA ARG A 61 17.42 -0.30 11.61
C ARG A 61 16.32 -1.08 12.30
N GLN A 62 15.27 -1.43 11.57
CA GLN A 62 14.11 -2.16 12.08
C GLN A 62 13.84 -3.37 11.21
N THR A 63 13.60 -4.53 11.82
CA THR A 63 13.08 -5.70 11.10
C THR A 63 11.57 -5.61 11.06
N ARG A 64 10.98 -5.68 9.86
CA ARG A 64 9.53 -5.57 9.65
C ARG A 64 8.99 -6.81 8.97
N PRO A 65 7.82 -7.33 9.40
CA PRO A 65 7.12 -8.38 8.67
C PRO A 65 6.83 -7.95 7.24
N LEU A 66 6.82 -8.92 6.33
CA LEU A 66 6.52 -8.76 4.92
C LEU A 66 5.21 -9.50 4.62
N VAL A 67 4.27 -8.82 3.97
CA VAL A 67 2.96 -9.38 3.59
C VAL A 67 2.69 -9.10 2.12
N VAL A 68 1.78 -9.86 1.52
CA VAL A 68 1.28 -9.63 0.16
C VAL A 68 -0.22 -9.45 0.21
N ALA A 69 -0.75 -8.46 -0.51
CA ALA A 69 -2.18 -8.23 -0.63
C ALA A 69 -2.56 -7.78 -2.05
N LYS A 70 -3.78 -8.11 -2.46
CA LYS A 70 -4.39 -7.54 -3.67
C LYS A 70 -4.77 -6.09 -3.40
N VAL A 71 -4.10 -5.18 -4.08
CA VAL A 71 -4.35 -3.73 -3.98
C VAL A 71 -4.89 -3.24 -5.31
N ARG A 72 -6.04 -2.59 -5.25
CA ARG A 72 -6.69 -1.95 -6.38
C ARG A 72 -6.49 -0.44 -6.33
N VAL A 73 -5.93 0.11 -7.40
CA VAL A 73 -5.71 1.55 -7.60
C VAL A 73 -6.46 1.97 -8.86
N GLY A 74 -7.61 2.62 -8.69
CA GLY A 74 -8.57 2.87 -9.78
C GLY A 74 -9.02 1.59 -10.49
N ARG A 75 -8.62 1.40 -11.76
CA ARG A 75 -9.02 0.26 -12.58
C ARG A 75 -8.07 -0.95 -12.53
N ILE A 76 -6.87 -0.77 -11.99
CA ILE A 76 -5.87 -1.84 -11.91
C ILE A 76 -5.82 -2.50 -10.55
N THR A 77 -5.51 -3.80 -10.54
CA THR A 77 -5.33 -4.61 -9.33
C THR A 77 -4.01 -5.36 -9.45
N HIS A 78 -3.15 -5.22 -8.44
CA HIS A 78 -1.84 -5.87 -8.37
C HIS A 78 -1.71 -6.64 -7.04
N ASP A 79 -0.92 -7.70 -7.04
CA ASP A 79 -0.41 -8.33 -5.82
C ASP A 79 0.77 -7.49 -5.33
N VAL A 80 0.60 -6.79 -4.21
CA VAL A 80 1.60 -5.83 -3.72
C VAL A 80 2.28 -6.40 -2.49
N GLU A 81 3.60 -6.56 -2.57
CA GLU A 81 4.46 -6.83 -1.42
C GLU A 81 4.65 -5.55 -0.58
N MET A 82 4.41 -5.63 0.72
CA MET A 82 4.52 -4.50 1.62
C MET A 82 5.02 -4.89 3.00
N THR A 83 5.75 -3.96 3.63
CA THR A 83 6.17 -4.13 5.02
C THR A 83 5.06 -3.74 6.00
N VAL A 84 4.96 -4.44 7.11
CA VAL A 84 4.06 -4.09 8.21
C VAL A 84 4.77 -3.12 9.14
N ALA A 85 4.12 -2.01 9.49
CA ALA A 85 4.67 -0.99 10.38
C ALA A 85 3.57 -0.38 11.25
N ASP A 86 3.93 0.14 12.43
CA ASP A 86 3.03 1.01 13.19
C ASP A 86 2.90 2.36 12.48
N ARG A 87 1.70 2.64 11.97
CA ARG A 87 1.39 3.87 11.23
C ARG A 87 0.21 4.61 11.86
N ARG A 88 -0.20 4.24 13.07
CA ARG A 88 -1.38 4.81 13.77
C ARG A 88 -1.28 6.32 13.97
N HIS A 89 -0.07 6.85 14.11
CA HIS A 89 0.19 8.29 14.25
C HIS A 89 0.28 9.04 12.92
N LEU A 90 0.16 8.36 11.77
CA LEU A 90 0.29 8.94 10.44
C LEU A 90 -1.08 9.13 9.78
N LYS A 91 -1.17 10.08 8.84
CA LYS A 91 -2.42 10.41 8.12
C LYS A 91 -2.94 9.29 7.20
N CYS A 92 -2.09 8.33 6.82
CA CYS A 92 -2.42 7.29 5.85
C CYS A 92 -1.96 5.92 6.39
N PRO A 93 -2.89 4.96 6.55
CA PRO A 93 -2.56 3.60 6.99
C PRO A 93 -1.72 2.84 5.96
N MET A 94 -1.64 3.32 4.72
CA MET A 94 -0.80 2.72 3.68
C MET A 94 0.15 3.75 3.06
N LEU A 95 1.30 3.27 2.62
CA LEU A 95 2.26 3.99 1.78
C LEU A 95 2.55 3.16 0.54
N LEU A 96 2.47 3.80 -0.64
CA LEU A 96 2.88 3.25 -1.93
C LEU A 96 4.27 3.80 -2.26
N GLY A 97 5.25 2.89 -2.28
CA GLY A 97 6.64 3.22 -2.56
C GLY A 97 7.00 3.04 -4.03
N LYS A 98 8.23 3.40 -4.36
CA LYS A 98 8.77 3.41 -5.72
C LYS A 98 8.64 2.08 -6.46
N MET A 99 8.91 0.92 -5.83
CA MET A 99 8.80 -0.37 -6.55
C MET A 99 7.39 -0.62 -7.12
N PHE A 100 6.35 -0.26 -6.38
CA PHE A 100 4.98 -0.35 -6.88
C PHE A 100 4.69 0.67 -7.98
N LEU A 101 5.18 1.90 -7.84
CA LEU A 101 4.99 2.95 -8.84
C LEU A 101 5.66 2.57 -10.17
N ASP A 102 6.89 2.06 -10.10
CA ASP A 102 7.65 1.58 -11.27
C ASP A 102 6.92 0.40 -11.93
N GLU A 103 6.34 -0.52 -11.15
CA GLU A 103 5.54 -1.63 -11.67
C GLU A 103 4.29 -1.12 -12.42
N VAL A 104 3.54 -0.20 -11.83
CA VAL A 104 2.33 0.36 -12.48
C VAL A 104 2.68 1.14 -13.75
N GLU A 105 3.78 1.90 -13.73
CA GLU A 105 4.26 2.66 -14.88
C GLU A 105 4.73 1.74 -16.02
N LEU A 106 5.47 0.67 -15.70
CA LEU A 106 5.92 -0.34 -16.66
C LEU A 106 4.75 -1.03 -17.37
N HIS A 107 3.64 -1.27 -16.66
CA HIS A 107 2.43 -1.87 -17.23
C HIS A 107 1.56 -0.87 -18.02
N ARG A 108 2.06 0.35 -18.30
CA ARG A 108 1.37 1.46 -19.01
C ARG A 108 -0.05 1.71 -18.49
N SER A 109 -0.33 1.34 -17.25
CA SER A 109 -1.62 1.53 -16.63
C SER A 109 -1.57 2.87 -15.92
N PRO A 110 -2.17 3.94 -16.48
CA PRO A 110 -2.06 5.24 -15.86
C PRO A 110 -2.63 5.17 -14.44
N LEU A 111 -1.81 5.59 -13.46
CA LEU A 111 -2.33 5.82 -12.12
C LEU A 111 -3.48 6.82 -12.24
N PRO A 112 -4.61 6.57 -11.55
CA PRO A 112 -5.79 7.38 -11.71
C PRO A 112 -5.50 8.78 -11.18
N LYS A 113 -5.68 9.79 -12.05
CA LYS A 113 -5.29 11.18 -11.76
C LYS A 113 -6.34 11.92 -10.96
N SER A 114 -7.57 11.42 -10.86
CA SER A 114 -8.65 12.08 -10.12
C SER A 114 -9.41 11.14 -9.15
N LYS A 115 -10.23 11.71 -8.26
CA LYS A 115 -11.15 10.94 -7.39
C LYS A 115 -12.25 10.19 -8.18
N GLY A 116 -12.54 10.57 -9.43
CA GLY A 116 -13.59 9.98 -10.26
C GLY A 116 -13.21 8.65 -10.92
N ASP A 117 -11.92 8.31 -10.93
CA ASP A 117 -11.41 7.10 -11.57
C ASP A 117 -11.45 5.85 -10.65
N PHE A 118 -11.94 6.02 -9.43
CA PHE A 118 -12.14 4.94 -8.48
C PHE A 118 -13.57 4.39 -8.61
N PRO A 119 -13.77 3.07 -8.62
CA PRO A 119 -15.10 2.50 -8.45
C PRO A 119 -15.70 3.06 -7.16
N GLN A 120 -16.90 3.62 -7.28
CA GLN A 120 -17.74 3.84 -6.11
C GLN A 120 -18.27 2.47 -5.74
N PHE A 121 -17.77 1.92 -4.64
CA PHE A 121 -18.42 0.78 -4.02
C PHE A 121 -19.56 1.37 -3.19
N VAL A 122 -20.78 1.00 -3.57
CA VAL A 122 -22.01 1.20 -2.81
C VAL A 122 -21.97 0.29 -1.59
#